data_AF-A0A838HPV5-F1
#
_entry.id   AF-A0A838HPV5-F1
#
_cell.length_a   1.000
_cell.length_b   1.000
_cell.length_c   1.000
_cell.angle_alpha   90.00
_cell.angle_beta   90.00
_cell.angle_gamma   90.00
#
_symmetry.space_group_name_H-M   'P 1'
#
loop_
_entity.id
_entity.type
_entity.pdbx_description
1 polymer ?
#
loop_
_entity_poly.entity_id
_entity_poly.type
_entity_poly.pdbx_seq_one_letter_code
_entity_poly.pdbx_strand_id
1 'polypeptide(L)' 'MVAKTLRRKLLIIPGRLTRTARRQTLHLPTGWPWAEQFLTALRQLRGLPKLC' A
#
# COMPACT_ATOMS: atom_id res chain seq x y z
N MET A 1 -12.07 -7.89 15.72
CA MET A 1 -11.78 -8.67 14.50
C MET A 1 -10.32 -9.09 14.51
N VAL A 2 -10.04 -10.38 14.38
CA VAL A 2 -8.71 -10.97 14.51
C VAL A 2 -7.82 -10.60 13.32
N ALA A 3 -6.57 -10.19 13.57
CA ALA A 3 -5.58 -9.77 12.56
C ALA A 3 -5.30 -10.80 11.43
N LYS A 4 -5.73 -12.06 11.63
CA LYS A 4 -5.59 -13.17 10.68
C LYS A 4 -6.45 -13.00 9.42
N THR A 5 -7.65 -12.44 9.54
CA THR A 5 -8.54 -12.19 8.39
C THR A 5 -8.03 -11.02 7.56
N LEU A 6 -7.47 -10.00 8.22
CA LEU A 6 -6.81 -8.87 7.59
C LEU A 6 -5.60 -9.33 6.77
N ARG A 7 -4.75 -10.22 7.31
CA ARG A 7 -3.57 -10.74 6.59
C ARG A 7 -3.93 -11.42 5.26
N ARG A 8 -4.96 -12.26 5.25
CA ARG A 8 -5.34 -13.03 4.05
C ARG A 8 -6.08 -12.18 3.00
N LYS A 9 -6.83 -11.17 3.42
CA LYS A 9 -7.57 -10.30 2.48
C LYS A 9 -6.78 -9.05 2.04
N LEU A 10 -5.86 -8.54 2.86
CA LEU A 10 -5.21 -7.25 2.65
C LEU A 10 -3.67 -7.31 2.61
N LEU A 11 -3.03 -8.33 3.20
CA LEU A 11 -1.55 -8.43 3.24
C LEU A 11 -0.96 -9.45 2.26
N ILE A 12 -1.79 -10.29 1.63
CA ILE A 12 -1.42 -10.86 0.32
C ILE A 12 -1.60 -9.71 -0.65
N ILE A 13 -0.60 -8.83 -0.75
CA ILE A 13 -0.65 -7.66 -1.62
C ILE A 13 -0.65 -8.21 -3.05
N PRO A 14 -1.76 -8.10 -3.84
CA PRO A 14 -1.70 -8.41 -5.27
C PRO A 14 -0.92 -7.33 -6.03
N GLY A 15 -0.64 -6.21 -5.36
CA GLY A 15 0.14 -5.10 -5.84
C GLY A 15 1.64 -5.27 -5.67
N ARG A 16 2.38 -4.99 -6.74
CA ARG A 16 3.84 -5.04 -6.76
C ARG A 16 4.36 -3.66 -6.40
N LEU A 17 5.05 -3.55 -5.26
CA LEU A 17 5.82 -2.34 -4.93
C LEU A 17 7.18 -2.43 -5.61
N THR A 18 7.36 -1.69 -6.69
CA THR A 18 8.66 -1.57 -7.37
C THR A 18 9.39 -0.34 -6.84
N ARG A 19 10.72 -0.39 -6.81
CA ARG A 19 11.56 0.77 -6.46
C ARG A 19 12.46 1.07 -7.64
N THR A 20 12.37 2.28 -8.18
CA THR A 20 13.26 2.76 -9.24
C THR A 20 14.02 4.00 -8.77
N ALA A 21 15.36 3.94 -8.83
CA ALA A 21 16.28 4.97 -8.32
C ALA A 21 15.98 5.46 -6.88
N ARG A 22 15.09 6.45 -6.74
CA ARG A 22 14.62 7.02 -5.45
C ARG A 22 13.10 7.07 -5.31
N ARG A 23 12.34 6.52 -6.27
CA ARG A 23 10.88 6.51 -6.30
C ARG A 23 10.36 5.09 -6.08
N GLN A 24 9.41 4.95 -5.16
CA GLN A 24 8.66 3.70 -5.00
C GLN A 24 7.35 3.82 -5.78
N THR A 25 7.10 2.89 -6.69
CA THR A 25 5.88 2.82 -7.49
C THR A 25 5.08 1.61 -7.04
N LEU A 26 3.87 1.85 -6.56
CA LEU A 26 2.94 0.79 -6.18
C LEU A 26 2.07 0.46 -7.38
N HIS A 27 2.31 -0.69 -8.01
CA HIS A 27 1.45 -1.21 -9.07
C HIS A 27 0.31 -1.97 -8.41
N LEU A 28 -0.92 -1.55 -8.66
CA LEU A 28 -2.14 -2.18 -8.13
C LEU A 28 -2.90 -2.84 -9.29
N PRO A 29 -3.61 -3.96 -9.06
CA PRO A 29 -4.47 -4.56 -10.07
C PRO A 29 -5.58 -3.60 -10.51
N THR A 30 -5.87 -3.58 -11.81
CA THR A 30 -6.97 -2.78 -12.38
C THR A 30 -8.31 -3.30 -11.85
N GLY A 31 -9.11 -2.44 -11.21
CA GLY A 31 -10.42 -2.81 -10.63
C GLY A 31 -10.37 -3.28 -9.17
N TRP A 32 -9.25 -3.10 -8.47
CA TRP A 32 -9.16 -3.47 -7.06
C TRP A 32 -9.92 -2.47 -6.17
N PRO A 33 -10.95 -2.91 -5.40
CA PRO A 33 -11.83 -2.00 -4.66
C PRO A 33 -11.13 -1.22 -3.54
N TRP A 34 -9.96 -1.69 -3.08
CA TRP A 34 -9.16 -1.02 -2.07
C TRP A 34 -8.01 -0.18 -2.63
N ALA A 35 -7.89 -0.05 -3.97
CA ALA A 35 -6.78 0.68 -4.60
C ALA A 35 -6.65 2.12 -4.08
N GLU A 36 -7.77 2.86 -4.07
CA GLU A 36 -7.82 4.24 -3.59
C GLU A 36 -7.46 4.36 -2.10
N GLN A 37 -7.90 3.42 -1.28
CA GLN A 37 -7.61 3.41 0.16
C GLN A 37 -6.10 3.22 0.40
N PHE A 38 -5.45 2.34 -0.36
CA PHE A 38 -4.01 2.11 -0.27
C PHE A 38 -3.20 3.29 -0.82
N LEU A 39 -3.61 3.90 -1.94
CA LEU A 39 -2.95 5.09 -2.47
C LEU A 39 -3.06 6.28 -1.52
N THR A 40 -4.22 6.45 -0.88
CA THR A 40 -4.45 7.48 0.13
C THR A 40 -3.56 7.25 1.35
N ALA A 41 -3.54 6.03 1.90
CA ALA A 41 -2.66 5.68 3.01
C ALA A 41 -1.17 5.88 2.66
N LEU A 42 -0.73 5.49 1.46
CA LEU A 42 0.63 5.71 1.00
C LEU A 42 0.98 7.20 0.89
N ARG A 43 0.05 8.03 0.45
CA ARG A 43 0.23 9.50 0.41
C ARG A 43 0.37 10.07 1.83
N GLN A 44 -0.46 9.64 2.76
CA GLN A 44 -0.37 10.05 4.16
C GLN A 44 0.99 9.66 4.76
N LEU A 45 1.41 8.40 4.60
CA LEU A 45 2.72 7.92 5.07
C LEU A 45 3.89 8.71 4.48
N ARG A 46 3.80 9.14 3.21
CA ARG A 46 4.83 9.98 2.57
C ARG A 46 4.87 11.42 3.08
N GLY A 47 3.75 11.91 3.60
CA GLY A 47 3.65 13.23 4.22
C GLY A 47 4.10 13.25 5.67
N LEU A 48 4.29 12.09 6.30
CA LEU A 48 4.78 12.03 7.67
C LEU A 48 6.21 12.58 7.75
N PRO A 49 6.49 13.48 8.71
CA PRO A 49 7.86 13.86 9.00
C PRO A 49 8.62 12.59 9.41
N LYS A 50 9.83 12.43 8.87
CA LYS A 50 10.72 11.38 9.36
C LYS A 50 11.00 11.72 10.82
N LEU A 51 10.49 10.91 11.73
CA LEU A 51 10.84 11.00 13.15
C LEU A 51 12.34 10.71 13.22
N CYS A 52 13.11 11.76 13.52
CA CYS A 52 14.55 11.71 13.73
C CYS A 52 14.89 10.88 14.95
#